data_AF-G8HQV6-F1
#
_entry.id   AF-G8HQV6-F1
#
_cell.length_a   1.000
_cell.length_b   1.000
_cell.length_c   1.000
_cell.angle_alpha   90.00
_cell.angle_beta   90.00
_cell.angle_gamma   90.00
#
_symmetry.space_group_name_H-M   'P 1'
#
loop_
_entity.id
_entity.type
_entity.pdbx_description
1 polymer ?
#
loop_
_entity_poly.entity_id
_entity_poly.type
_entity_poly.pdbx_seq_one_letter_code
_entity_poly.pdbx_strand_id
1 'polypeptide(L)'
;SGQEDYDRLRPLSYPDTDVILMCFSIDSPDSLENIPEKWTPEVKHFCPNVPIILVGNKKDLRNDAPTIKELLKMKQEPVKPEEGRNMAEKINSS
;
A
#
# COMPACT_ATOMS: atom_id res chain seq x y z
N SER A 1 -0.29 -10.08 -1.78
CA SER A 1 0.94 -10.51 -2.44
C SER A 1 0.86 -10.22 -3.93
N GLY A 2 1.74 -9.36 -4.44
CA GLY A 2 1.98 -9.28 -5.88
C GLY A 2 2.82 -10.50 -6.26
N GLN A 3 2.18 -11.51 -6.84
CA GLN A 3 2.88 -12.69 -7.35
C GLN A 3 3.96 -12.23 -8.34
N GLU A 4 5.19 -12.74 -8.20
CA GLU A 4 6.35 -12.31 -8.99
C GLU A 4 6.14 -12.46 -10.50
N ASP A 5 5.28 -13.39 -10.93
CA ASP A 5 4.88 -13.53 -12.34
C ASP A 5 4.13 -12.30 -12.86
N TYR A 6 3.38 -11.61 -11.99
CA TYR A 6 2.68 -10.37 -12.33
C TYR A 6 3.60 -9.15 -12.31
N ASP A 7 4.77 -9.21 -11.65
CA ASP A 7 5.72 -8.09 -11.66
C ASP A 7 6.18 -7.76 -13.10
N ARG A 8 6.27 -8.77 -13.98
CA ARG A 8 6.64 -8.57 -15.39
C ARG A 8 5.49 -8.09 -16.27
N LEU A 9 4.24 -8.40 -15.89
CA LEU A 9 3.06 -8.08 -16.69
C LEU A 9 2.43 -6.74 -16.28
N ARG A 10 2.57 -6.33 -15.02
CA ARG A 10 2.00 -5.08 -14.50
C ARG A 10 2.41 -3.83 -15.28
N PRO A 11 3.67 -3.70 -15.76
CA PRO A 11 4.07 -2.56 -16.59
C PRO A 11 3.24 -2.38 -17.87
N LEU A 12 2.63 -3.45 -18.38
CA LEU A 12 1.80 -3.39 -19.58
C LEU A 12 0.46 -2.68 -19.35
N SER A 13 0.04 -2.54 -18.09
CA SER A 13 -1.22 -1.87 -17.71
C SER A 13 -1.06 -0.38 -17.40
N TYR A 14 0.17 0.14 -17.39
CA TYR A 14 0.47 1.54 -17.07
C TYR A 14 0.27 2.57 -18.20
N PRO A 15 0.38 2.22 -19.51
CA PRO A 15 0.10 3.17 -20.58
C PRO A 15 -1.29 3.81 -20.43
N ASP A 16 -1.36 5.11 -20.73
CA ASP A 16 -2.60 5.91 -20.70
C ASP A 16 -3.34 5.91 -19.35
N THR A 17 -2.63 5.72 -18.24
CA THR A 17 -3.21 5.80 -16.89
C THR A 17 -3.30 7.24 -16.38
N ASP A 18 -4.51 7.66 -15.97
CA ASP A 18 -4.74 8.99 -15.39
C ASP A 18 -4.51 9.06 -13.87
N VAL A 19 -4.62 7.93 -13.17
CA VAL A 19 -4.47 7.85 -11.70
C VAL A 19 -3.99 6.46 -11.26
N ILE A 20 -3.11 6.43 -10.26
CA ILE A 20 -2.66 5.19 -9.64
C ILE A 20 -3.30 5.06 -8.25
N LEU A 21 -4.05 3.98 -8.03
CA LEU A 21 -4.55 3.61 -6.70
C LEU A 21 -3.58 2.63 -6.06
N MET A 22 -2.80 3.11 -5.09
CA MET A 22 -1.86 2.26 -4.36
C MET A 22 -2.52 1.78 -3.08
N CYS A 23 -2.72 0.47 -2.96
CA CYS A 23 -3.52 -0.10 -1.87
C CYS A 23 -2.67 -0.81 -0.83
N PHE A 24 -3.01 -0.61 0.44
CA PHE A 24 -2.52 -1.42 1.56
C PHE A 24 -3.71 -1.98 2.36
N SER A 25 -3.46 -2.94 3.24
CA SER A 25 -4.48 -3.57 4.08
C SER A 25 -4.27 -3.23 5.55
N ILE A 26 -5.32 -2.85 6.27
CA ILE A 26 -5.22 -2.42 7.67
C ILE A 26 -4.80 -3.57 8.60
N ASP A 27 -5.14 -4.81 8.26
CA ASP A 27 -4.73 -6.03 8.95
C ASP A 27 -3.33 -6.54 8.54
N SER A 28 -2.59 -5.80 7.72
CA SER A 28 -1.25 -6.20 7.26
C SER A 28 -0.32 -4.99 7.23
N PRO A 29 0.33 -4.64 8.36
CA PRO A 29 1.26 -3.51 8.44
C PRO A 29 2.37 -3.54 7.38
N ASP A 30 2.92 -4.73 7.11
CA ASP A 30 3.92 -4.94 6.06
C ASP A 30 3.45 -4.44 4.68
N SER A 31 2.15 -4.52 4.39
CA SER A 31 1.60 -4.04 3.12
C SER A 31 1.70 -2.51 2.97
N LEU A 32 1.66 -1.77 4.08
CA LEU A 32 1.93 -0.32 4.11
C LEU A 32 3.43 -0.05 3.95
N GLU A 33 4.31 -0.83 4.59
CA GLU A 33 5.77 -0.67 4.49
C GLU A 33 6.28 -0.92 3.06
N ASN A 34 5.66 -1.84 2.33
CA ASN A 34 5.97 -2.11 0.93
C ASN A 34 5.67 -0.92 -0.02
N ILE A 35 4.84 0.05 0.39
CA ILE A 35 4.45 1.22 -0.42
C ILE A 35 5.67 2.03 -0.85
N PRO A 36 6.50 2.57 0.05
CA PRO A 36 7.70 3.32 -0.32
C PRO A 36 8.83 2.42 -0.81
N GLU A 37 8.91 1.16 -0.37
CA GLU A 37 10.06 0.29 -0.66
C GLU A 37 9.98 -0.38 -2.03
N LYS A 38 8.77 -0.80 -2.45
CA LYS A 38 8.55 -1.54 -3.69
C LYS A 38 7.68 -0.77 -4.67
N TRP A 39 6.50 -0.34 -4.24
CA TRP A 39 5.46 0.14 -5.15
C TRP A 39 5.72 1.55 -5.68
N THR A 40 6.21 2.44 -4.83
CA THR A 40 6.48 3.84 -5.20
C THR A 40 7.62 3.95 -6.23
N PRO A 41 8.78 3.27 -6.07
CA PRO A 41 9.82 3.27 -7.09
C PRO A 41 9.35 2.72 -8.44
N GLU A 42 8.57 1.63 -8.44
CA GLU A 42 8.03 1.05 -9.67
C GLU A 42 7.08 2.01 -10.39
N VAL A 43 6.09 2.57 -9.67
CA VAL A 43 5.13 3.50 -10.26
C VAL A 43 5.81 4.77 -10.74
N LYS A 44 6.77 5.33 -9.98
CA LYS A 44 7.53 6.49 -10.44
C LYS A 44 8.40 6.20 -11.68
N HIS A 45 8.85 4.95 -11.87
CA HIS A 45 9.60 4.55 -13.05
C HIS A 45 8.72 4.51 -14.32
N PHE A 46 7.52 3.93 -14.23
CA PHE A 46 6.64 3.76 -15.39
C PHE A 46 5.63 4.90 -15.60
N CYS A 47 5.24 5.59 -14.53
CA CYS A 47 4.17 6.60 -14.48
C CYS A 47 4.65 7.89 -13.75
N PRO A 48 5.74 8.54 -14.18
CA PRO A 48 6.39 9.62 -13.41
C PRO A 48 5.49 10.84 -13.12
N ASN A 49 4.49 11.10 -13.96
CA ASN A 49 3.60 12.26 -13.86
C ASN A 49 2.16 11.90 -13.43
N VAL A 50 1.89 10.63 -13.14
CA VAL A 50 0.54 10.18 -12.81
C VAL A 50 0.32 10.32 -11.30
N PRO A 51 -0.76 10.98 -10.86
CA PRO A 51 -1.03 11.16 -9.44
C PRO A 51 -1.27 9.81 -8.73
N ILE A 52 -0.73 9.68 -7.52
CA ILE A 52 -0.88 8.50 -6.68
C ILE A 52 -1.85 8.80 -5.53
N ILE A 53 -2.87 7.95 -5.39
CA ILE A 53 -3.78 7.95 -4.25
C ILE A 53 -3.51 6.71 -3.42
N LEU A 54 -3.13 6.91 -2.15
CA LEU A 54 -2.95 5.83 -1.19
C LEU A 54 -4.31 5.41 -0.60
N VAL A 55 -4.63 4.12 -0.66
CA VAL A 55 -5.92 3.55 -0.24
C VAL A 55 -5.70 2.48 0.84
N GLY A 56 -6.29 2.68 2.01
CA GLY A 56 -6.31 1.69 3.09
C GLY A 56 -7.58 0.83 3.04
N ASN A 57 -7.40 -0.47 2.78
CA ASN A 57 -8.48 -1.45 2.68
C ASN A 57 -8.77 -2.14 4.03
N LYS A 58 -9.92 -2.82 4.11
CA LYS A 58 -10.37 -3.60 5.28
C LYS A 58 -10.44 -2.79 6.57
N LYS A 59 -11.06 -1.61 6.49
CA LYS A 59 -11.19 -0.65 7.62
C LYS A 59 -11.83 -1.25 8.86
N ASP A 60 -12.80 -2.13 8.65
CA ASP A 60 -13.49 -2.89 9.69
C ASP A 60 -12.53 -3.66 10.61
N LEU A 61 -11.42 -4.19 10.08
CA LEU A 61 -10.47 -5.00 10.84
C LEU A 61 -9.62 -4.22 11.84
N ARG A 62 -9.64 -2.88 11.81
CA ARG A 62 -8.92 -2.06 12.80
C ARG A 62 -9.39 -2.33 14.23
N ASN A 63 -10.67 -2.63 14.39
CA ASN A 63 -11.30 -2.87 15.68
C ASN A 63 -11.74 -4.33 15.86
N ASP A 64 -11.34 -5.22 14.95
CA ASP A 64 -11.70 -6.64 15.00
C ASP A 64 -10.79 -7.38 16.00
N ALA A 65 -11.39 -7.92 17.05
CA ALA A 65 -10.65 -8.57 18.13
C ALA A 65 -9.85 -9.81 17.66
N PRO A 66 -10.40 -10.70 16.81
CA PRO A 66 -9.61 -11.75 16.16
C PRO A 66 -8.39 -11.24 15.41
N THR A 67 -8.54 -10.25 14.52
CA THR A 67 -7.42 -9.66 13.79
C THR A 67 -6.36 -9.06 14.71
N ILE A 68 -6.77 -8.27 15.70
CA ILE A 68 -5.85 -7.68 16.68
C ILE A 68 -5.07 -8.78 17.42
N LYS A 69 -5.75 -9.83 17.86
CA LYS A 69 -5.11 -10.96 18.56
C LYS A 69 -4.09 -11.67 17.68
N GLU A 70 -4.35 -11.82 16.39
CA GLU A 70 -3.42 -12.46 15.46
C GLU A 70 -2.17 -11.60 15.24
N LEU A 71 -2.35 -10.30 14.98
CA LEU A 71 -1.24 -9.36 14.80
C LEU A 71 -0.36 -9.27 16.06
N LEU A 72 -0.96 -9.31 17.25
CA LEU A 72 -0.22 -9.30 18.50
C LEU A 72 0.70 -10.52 18.66
N LYS A 73 0.35 -11.70 18.10
CA LYS A 73 1.26 -12.87 18.10
C LYS A 73 2.53 -12.59 17.29
N MET A 74 2.43 -11.75 16.27
CA MET A 74 3.54 -11.28 15.43
C MET A 74 4.16 -9.97 15.95
N LYS A 75 3.77 -9.49 17.14
CA LYS A 75 4.18 -8.20 17.72
C LYS A 75 3.84 -6.99 16.84
N GLN A 76 2.73 -7.08 16.12
CA GLN A 76 2.19 -6.03 15.27
C GLN A 76 0.83 -5.54 15.78
N GLU A 77 0.38 -4.42 15.25
CA GLU A 77 -0.96 -3.86 15.47
C GLU A 77 -1.59 -3.43 14.13
N PRO A 78 -2.94 -3.36 14.02
CA PRO A 78 -3.56 -2.87 12.80
C PRO A 78 -3.14 -1.43 12.47
N VAL A 79 -3.00 -1.12 11.18
CA VAL A 79 -2.55 0.20 10.72
C VAL A 79 -3.49 1.31 11.20
N LYS A 80 -2.92 2.28 11.91
CA LYS A 80 -3.61 3.47 12.40
C LYS A 80 -3.88 4.46 11.27
N PRO A 81 -4.94 5.27 11.37
CA PRO A 81 -5.22 6.30 10.37
C PRO A 81 -4.07 7.29 10.17
N GLU A 82 -3.32 7.62 11.22
CA GLU A 82 -2.17 8.51 11.17
C GLU A 82 -1.01 7.93 10.36
N GLU A 83 -0.71 6.64 10.51
CA GLU A 83 0.37 5.97 9.77
C GLU A 83 0.11 5.99 8.27
N GLY A 84 -1.15 5.74 7.86
CA GLY A 84 -1.56 5.86 6.47
C GLY A 84 -1.44 7.29 5.93
N ARG A 85 -1.79 8.31 6.72
CA ARG A 85 -1.64 9.72 6.31
C ARG A 85 -0.17 10.11 6.16
N ASN A 86 0.65 9.77 7.15
CA ASN A 86 2.09 10.04 7.12
C ASN A 86 2.74 9.36 5.90
N MET A 87 2.31 8.13 5.56
CA MET A 87 2.79 7.45 4.36
C MET A 87 2.36 8.17 3.07
N ALA A 88 1.12 8.63 2.98
CA ALA A 88 0.63 9.40 1.83
C ALA A 88 1.42 10.70 1.63
N GLU A 89 1.75 11.40 2.72
CA GLU A 89 2.60 12.60 2.66
C GLU A 89 4.02 12.26 2.21
N LYS A 90 4.60 11.17 2.75
CA LYS A 90 5.94 10.70 2.37
C LYS A 90 6.08 10.41 0.88
N ILE A 91 5.11 9.71 0.27
CA ILE A 91 5.21 9.34 -1.15
C ILE A 91 4.92 10.49 -2.12
N ASN A 92 4.14 11.49 -1.70
CA ASN A 92 3.80 12.66 -2.51
C ASN A 92 4.76 13.84 -2.35
N SER A 93 5.56 13.87 -1.27
CA SER A 93 6.58 14.90 -1.03
C SER A 93 7.90 14.65 -1.76
N SER A 94 8.07 13.47 -2.36
CA SER A 94 9.28 13.03 -3.06
C SER A 94 9.15 13.15 -4.57
#